data_AF-A0A2V3JPA9-F1
#
_entry.id   AF-A0A2V3JPA9-F1
#
_cell.length_a   1.000
_cell.length_b   1.000
_cell.length_c   1.000
_cell.angle_alpha   90.00
_cell.angle_beta   90.00
_cell.angle_gamma   90.00
#
_symmetry.space_group_name_H-M   'P 1'
#
loop_
_entity.id
_entity.type
_entity.pdbx_description
1 polymer ?
#
loop_
_entity_poly.entity_id
_entity_poly.type
_entity_poly.pdbx_seq_one_letter_code
_entity_poly.pdbx_strand_id
1 'polypeptide(L)' 'MTTAFRISEEILEYIKTGGWITVGEISEQVGIVPEKSIKILDFLSEFGFIEFDSDNSRIRITDLGKRFLELPEI' A
#
# COMPACT_ATOMS: atom_id res chain seq x y z
N MET A 1 -19.60 -1.60 0.61
CA MET A 1 -18.77 -2.38 -0.34
C MET A 1 -17.46 -1.62 -0.44
N THR A 2 -16.40 -2.11 0.21
CA THR A 2 -15.08 -1.47 0.12
C THR A 2 -14.45 -1.89 -1.21
N THR A 3 -14.08 -0.92 -2.03
CA THR A 3 -13.49 -1.18 -3.34
C THR A 3 -11.97 -1.35 -3.21
N ALA A 4 -11.35 -2.03 -4.18
CA ALA A 4 -9.90 -2.15 -4.24
C ALA A 4 -9.21 -0.78 -4.28
N PHE A 5 -9.86 0.22 -4.87
CA PHE A 5 -9.40 1.61 -4.88
C PHE A 5 -9.27 2.19 -3.46
N ARG A 6 -10.34 2.14 -2.66
CA ARG A 6 -10.33 2.68 -1.30
C ARG A 6 -9.31 1.98 -0.39
N ILE A 7 -9.18 0.66 -0.54
CA ILE A 7 -8.16 -0.11 0.19
C ILE A 7 -6.75 0.30 -0.24
N SER A 8 -6.53 0.57 -1.52
CA SER A 8 -5.23 1.03 -2.03
C SER A 8 -4.88 2.40 -1.46
N GLU A 9 -5.83 3.33 -1.41
CA GLU A 9 -5.64 4.63 -0.76
C GLU A 9 -5.34 4.48 0.73
N GLU A 10 -6.11 3.67 1.46
CA GLU A 10 -5.88 3.42 2.90
C GLU A 10 -4.48 2.83 3.16
N ILE A 11 -4.03 1.88 2.34
CA ILE A 11 -2.67 1.33 2.41
C ILE A 11 -1.65 2.44 2.18
N LEU A 12 -1.78 3.19 1.08
CA LEU A 12 -0.84 4.25 0.72
C LEU A 12 -0.79 5.36 1.78
N GLU A 13 -1.93 5.77 2.34
CA GLU A 13 -1.99 6.74 3.44
C GLU A 13 -1.30 6.23 4.70
N TYR A 14 -1.50 4.96 5.05
CA TYR A 14 -0.86 4.36 6.22
C TYR A 14 0.67 4.39 6.08
N ILE A 15 1.19 3.92 4.94
CA ILE A 15 2.64 3.87 4.67
C ILE A 15 3.25 5.24 4.34
N LYS A 16 2.44 6.27 4.08
CA LYS A 16 2.89 7.66 3.89
C LYS A 16 3.62 8.19 5.12
N THR A 17 3.22 7.73 6.31
CA THR A 17 3.64 8.31 7.59
C THR A 17 5.07 7.92 8.03
N GLY A 18 5.70 6.94 7.38
CA GLY A 18 7.14 6.73 7.52
C GLY A 18 7.66 5.34 7.19
N GLY A 19 8.89 5.32 6.67
CA GLY A 19 9.79 4.17 6.70
C GLY A 19 9.32 2.93 5.94
N TRP A 20 9.99 1.82 6.26
CA TRP A 20 9.66 0.49 5.77
C TRP A 20 8.69 -0.18 6.75
N ILE A 21 7.57 -0.70 6.25
CA ILE A 21 6.51 -1.34 7.02
C ILE A 21 6.31 -2.78 6.52
N THR A 22 6.01 -3.73 7.40
CA THR A 22 5.81 -5.14 7.02
C THR A 22 4.41 -5.38 6.43
N VAL A 23 4.27 -6.42 5.60
CA VAL A 23 2.97 -6.85 5.04
C VAL A 23 1.99 -7.28 6.15
N GLY A 24 2.49 -7.79 7.27
CA GLY A 24 1.68 -8.18 8.43
C GLY A 24 0.98 -6.98 9.07
N GLU A 25 1.72 -5.91 9.35
CA GLU A 25 1.19 -4.66 9.91
C GLU A 25 0.09 -4.06 9.02
N ILE A 26 0.26 -4.13 7.70
CA ILE A 26 -0.74 -3.63 6.75
C ILE A 26 -2.02 -4.47 6.78
N SER A 27 -1.88 -5.80 6.83
CA SER A 27 -3.04 -6.69 6.84
C SER A 27 -3.87 -6.51 8.11
N GLU A 28 -3.21 -6.29 9.26
CA GLU A 28 -3.86 -5.95 10.53
C GLU A 28 -4.55 -4.58 10.46
N GLN A 29 -3.86 -3.56 9.93
CA GLN A 29 -4.37 -2.20 9.87
C GLN A 29 -5.61 -2.07 8.97
N VAL A 30 -5.58 -2.71 7.81
CA VAL A 30 -6.64 -2.55 6.78
C VAL A 30 -7.74 -3.59 6.93
N GLY A 31 -7.57 -4.56 7.84
CA GLY A 31 -8.60 -5.56 8.19
C GLY A 31 -8.94 -6.52 7.06
N ILE A 32 -7.99 -6.80 6.17
CA ILE A 32 -8.14 -7.69 5.01
C ILE A 32 -7.33 -8.96 5.19
N VAL A 33 -7.86 -10.07 4.65
CA VAL A 33 -7.14 -11.34 4.64
C VAL A 33 -5.81 -11.19 3.90
N PRO A 34 -4.70 -11.77 4.43
CA PRO A 34 -3.35 -11.56 3.90
C PRO A 34 -3.22 -11.81 2.40
N GLU A 35 -3.88 -12.84 1.87
CA GLU A 35 -3.86 -13.16 0.43
C GLU A 35 -4.39 -12.03 -0.47
N LYS A 36 -5.39 -11.29 0.01
CA LYS A 36 -5.94 -10.14 -0.73
C LYS A 36 -5.03 -8.92 -0.61
N SER A 37 -4.46 -8.70 0.58
CA SER A 37 -3.48 -7.64 0.81
C SER A 37 -2.29 -7.81 -0.13
N ILE A 38 -1.75 -9.02 -0.26
CA ILE A 38 -0.62 -9.32 -1.17
C ILE A 38 -0.95 -8.92 -2.61
N LYS A 39 -2.11 -9.30 -3.14
CA LYS A 39 -2.50 -8.94 -4.52
C LYS A 39 -2.58 -7.42 -4.74
N ILE A 40 -3.01 -6.67 -3.73
CA ILE A 40 -3.09 -5.21 -3.81
C ILE A 40 -1.69 -4.60 -3.74
N LEU A 41 -0.83 -5.12 -2.87
CA LEU A 41 0.57 -4.70 -2.79
C LEU A 41 1.33 -5.02 -4.08
N ASP A 42 1.12 -6.19 -4.68
CA ASP A 42 1.70 -6.57 -5.97
C ASP A 42 1.28 -5.58 -7.06
N PHE A 43 -0.01 -5.25 -7.13
CA PHE A 43 -0.52 -4.23 -8.06
C PHE A 43 0.14 -2.87 -7.80
N LEU A 44 0.16 -2.40 -6.56
CA LEU A 44 0.77 -1.11 -6.22
C LEU A 44 2.28 -1.06 -6.57
N SER A 45 2.98 -2.18 -6.41
CA SER A 45 4.39 -2.35 -6.75
C SER A 45 4.59 -2.35 -8.27
N GLU A 46 3.75 -3.07 -9.02
CA GLU A 46 3.79 -3.15 -10.49
C GLU A 46 3.68 -1.76 -11.14
N PHE A 47 2.83 -0.89 -10.58
CA PHE A 47 2.66 0.48 -11.05
C PHE A 47 3.64 1.49 -10.40
N GLY A 48 4.54 1.02 -9.55
CA GLY A 48 5.59 1.83 -8.94
C GLY A 48 5.12 2.80 -7.85
N PHE A 49 3.93 2.58 -7.26
CA PHE A 49 3.45 3.37 -6.12
C PHE A 49 4.16 3.00 -4.81
N ILE A 50 4.64 1.76 -4.71
CA ILE A 50 5.41 1.25 -3.58
C ILE A 50 6.66 0.53 -4.05
N GLU A 51 7.64 0.42 -3.16
CA GLU A 51 8.77 -0.50 -3.30
C GLU A 51 8.63 -1.65 -2.32
N PHE A 52 9.06 -2.84 -2.76
CA PHE A 52 9.03 -4.07 -1.97
C PHE A 52 10.45 -4.56 -1.70
N ASP A 53 10.81 -4.68 -0.42
CA ASP A 53 12.02 -5.33 0.08
C ASP A 53 11.68 -6.80 0.33
N SER A 54 12.00 -7.65 -0.65
CA SER A 54 11.72 -9.09 -0.60
C SER A 54 12.48 -9.82 0.51
N ASP A 55 13.66 -9.33 0.87
CA ASP A 55 14.53 -9.98 1.86
C ASP A 55 13.94 -9.84 3.27
N ASN A 56 13.23 -8.73 3.53
CA ASN A 56 12.65 -8.45 4.84
C ASN A 56 11.11 -8.43 4.82
N SER A 57 10.47 -8.69 3.67
CA SER A 57 9.00 -8.59 3.50
C SER A 57 8.43 -7.25 3.96
N ARG A 58 9.12 -6.17 3.59
CA ARG A 58 8.74 -4.79 3.92
C ARG A 58 8.39 -4.01 2.67
N ILE A 59 7.55 -3.00 2.84
CA ILE A 59 7.21 -2.07 1.78
C ILE A 59 7.45 -0.64 2.23
N ARG A 60 7.64 0.25 1.26
CA ARG A 60 7.59 1.69 1.46
C ARG A 60 6.90 2.38 0.30
N ILE A 61 6.33 3.54 0.55
CA ILE A 61 5.76 4.37 -0.53
C ILE A 61 6.86 5.03 -1.35
N THR A 62 6.68 5.08 -2.67
CA THR A 62 7.54 5.85 -3.57
C THR A 62 7.08 7.30 -3.63
N ASP A 63 7.86 8.16 -4.29
CA ASP A 63 7.41 9.53 -4.57
C ASP A 63 6.22 9.57 -5.53
N LEU A 64 6.07 8.56 -6.40
CA LEU A 64 4.87 8.41 -7.24
C LEU A 64 3.64 8.12 -6.39
N GLY A 65 3.74 7.18 -5.44
CA GLY A 65 2.67 6.87 -4.47
C GLY A 65 2.25 8.10 -3.66
N LYS A 66 3.21 8.91 -3.20
CA LYS A 66 2.89 10.15 -2.47
C LYS A 66 2.12 11.14 -3.33
N ARG A 67 2.56 11.36 -4.58
CA ARG A 67 1.88 12.28 -5.51
C ARG A 67 0.48 11.81 -5.88
N PHE A 68 0.27 10.50 -5.95
CA PHE A 68 -1.06 9.93 -6.18
C PHE A 68 -2.05 10.34 -5.09
N LEU A 69 -1.63 10.33 -3.82
CA LEU A 69 -2.45 10.78 -2.68
C LEU A 69 -2.71 12.29 -2.64
N GLU A 70 -2.03 13.08 -3.49
CA GLU A 70 -2.24 14.54 -3.60
C GLU A 70 -3.17 14.90 -4.76
N LEU A 71 -3.62 13.92 -5.54
CA LEU A 71 -4.56 14.15 -6.63
C LEU A 71 -5.93 14.57 -6.05
N PRO A 72 -6.62 15.53 -6.69
CA PRO A 72 -7.94 15.94 -6.24
C PRO A 72 -8.95 14.79 -6.35
N GLU A 73 -9.84 14.67 -5.37
CA GLU A 73 -11.01 13.79 -5.45
C GLU A 73 -11.90 14.24 -6.63
N ILE A 74 -12.34 13.27 -7.44
CA ILE A 74 -13.14 13.50 -8.65
C ILE A 74 -14.59 13.08 -8.42
#